data_AF-A0A969Q0A2-F1
#
_entry.id   AF-A0A969Q0A2-F1
#
_cell.length_a   1.000
_cell.length_b   1.000
_cell.length_c   1.000
_cell.angle_alpha   90.00
_cell.angle_beta   90.00
_cell.angle_gamma   90.00
#
_symmetry.space_group_name_H-M   'P 1'
#
loop_
_entity.id
_entity.type
_entity.pdbx_description
1 polymer ?
#
loop_
_entity_poly.entity_id
_entity_poly.type
_entity_poly.pdbx_seq_one_letter_code
_entity_poly.pdbx_strand_id
1 'polypeptide(L)'
;MTVSTMTYGAPMPDMRRMWRDAHGFATLAVLLVLALVPLYAAMALDGRVFMGQSPWVKPIKFHYALSLYLFSLAFFARYLTPALRQSRLWRVFAGAVCLAVLGEVMWLTARPR
;
A
#
# COMPACT_ATOMS: atom_id res chain seq x y z
N MET A 1 33.31 36.99 19.62
CA MET A 1 32.94 35.56 19.61
C MET A 1 31.53 35.46 19.06
N THR A 2 31.38 35.19 17.77
CA THR A 2 30.08 35.17 17.08
C THR A 2 29.64 33.73 16.97
N VAL A 3 28.59 33.36 17.71
CA VAL A 3 28.02 32.01 17.70
C VAL A 3 27.12 31.89 16.48
N SER A 4 27.59 31.18 15.44
CA SER A 4 26.78 30.82 14.29
C SER A 4 25.77 29.73 14.69
N THR A 5 24.51 30.13 14.86
CA THR A 5 23.37 29.22 15.00
C THR A 5 23.19 28.41 13.71
N MET A 6 23.71 27.18 13.68
CA MET A 6 23.35 26.21 12.64
C MET A 6 21.88 25.80 12.83
N THR A 7 20.97 26.45 12.10
CA THR A 7 19.60 25.97 11.95
C THR A 7 19.59 24.68 11.15
N TYR A 8 19.49 23.53 11.83
CA TYR A 8 19.26 22.23 11.21
C TYR A 8 17.78 22.15 10.77
N GLY A 9 17.43 22.93 9.74
CA GLY A 9 16.15 22.81 9.07
C GLY A 9 16.15 21.56 8.20
N ALA A 10 15.96 20.38 8.79
CA ALA A 10 15.71 19.18 8.01
C ALA A 10 14.42 19.44 7.21
N PRO A 11 14.47 19.48 5.86
CA PRO A 11 13.27 19.69 5.07
C PRO A 11 12.27 18.59 5.41
N MET A 12 11.03 18.96 5.72
CA MET A 12 9.97 17.99 5.97
C MET A 12 9.92 16.99 4.80
N PRO A 13 9.75 15.68 5.07
CA PRO A 13 9.68 14.69 4.00
C PRO A 13 8.57 15.06 3.01
N ASP A 14 8.97 15.50 1.81
CA ASP A 14 8.02 15.95 0.79
C ASP A 14 7.19 14.75 0.30
N MET A 15 5.90 14.73 0.67
CA MET A 15 4.93 13.69 0.28
C MET A 15 4.83 13.55 -1.25
N ARG A 16 5.12 14.61 -2.02
CA ARG A 16 5.09 14.59 -3.49
C ARG A 16 6.21 13.73 -4.07
N ARG A 17 7.32 13.55 -3.35
CA ARG A 17 8.40 12.64 -3.75
C ARG A 17 7.97 11.18 -3.70
N MET A 18 7.08 10.82 -2.78
CA MET A 18 6.56 9.45 -2.66
C MET A 18 5.87 8.99 -3.96
N TRP A 19 5.14 9.88 -4.62
CA TRP A 19 4.46 9.62 -5.89
C TRP A 19 5.43 9.53 -7.09
N ARG A 20 6.54 10.28 -7.07
CA ARG A 20 7.55 10.22 -8.14
C ARG A 20 8.43 8.98 -8.06
N ASP A 21 8.76 8.56 -6.83
CA ASP A 21 9.79 7.55 -6.59
C ASP A 21 9.27 6.10 -6.65
N ALA A 22 7.98 5.90 -6.32
CA ALA A 22 7.36 4.58 -6.27
C ALA A 22 5.89 4.62 -6.70
N HIS A 23 5.61 5.16 -7.89
CA HIS A 23 4.25 5.30 -8.42
C HIS A 23 3.45 3.99 -8.38
N GLY A 24 4.09 2.84 -8.59
CA GLY A 24 3.41 1.53 -8.62
C GLY A 24 2.80 1.15 -7.27
N PHE A 25 3.58 1.25 -6.19
CA PHE A 25 3.11 0.91 -4.84
C PHE A 25 2.07 1.90 -4.33
N ALA A 26 2.29 3.20 -4.52
CA ALA A 26 1.35 4.24 -4.09
C ALA A 26 0.00 4.11 -4.82
N THR A 27 0.03 3.89 -6.14
CA THR A 27 -1.19 3.70 -6.94
C THR A 27 -1.94 2.44 -6.50
N LEU A 28 -1.24 1.31 -6.34
CA LEU A 28 -1.88 0.06 -5.94
C LEU A 28 -2.44 0.14 -4.50
N ALA A 29 -1.73 0.80 -3.57
CA ALA A 29 -2.24 1.04 -2.22
C ALA A 29 -3.53 1.86 -2.24
N VAL A 30 -3.58 2.94 -3.03
CA VAL A 30 -4.80 3.76 -3.18
C VAL A 30 -5.93 2.95 -3.80
N LEU A 31 -5.67 2.14 -4.82
CA LEU A 31 -6.67 1.28 -5.44
C LEU A 31 -7.25 0.27 -4.43
N LEU A 32 -6.41 -0.33 -3.58
CA LEU A 32 -6.88 -1.24 -2.53
C LEU A 32 -7.73 -0.53 -1.47
N VAL A 33 -7.37 0.70 -1.10
CA VAL A 33 -8.18 1.53 -0.20
C VAL A 33 -9.52 1.87 -0.84
N LEU A 34 -9.54 2.26 -2.12
CA LEU A 34 -10.79 2.51 -2.84
C LEU A 34 -11.64 1.25 -2.96
N ALA A 35 -11.03 0.07 -3.13
CA ALA A 35 -11.72 -1.21 -3.16
C ALA A 35 -12.36 -1.59 -1.81
N LEU A 36 -12.01 -0.93 -0.70
CA LEU A 36 -12.75 -1.08 0.56
C LEU A 36 -14.19 -0.56 0.43
N VAL A 37 -14.45 0.46 -0.39
CA VAL A 37 -15.80 1.02 -0.56
C VAL A 37 -16.81 -0.04 -1.04
N PRO A 38 -16.59 -0.75 -2.17
CA PRO A 38 -17.50 -1.81 -2.59
C PRO A 38 -17.50 -3.00 -1.62
N LEU A 39 -16.40 -3.29 -0.90
CA LEU A 39 -16.38 -4.36 0.11
C LEU A 39 -17.28 -4.05 1.31
N TYR A 40 -17.25 -2.82 1.82
CA TYR A 40 -18.14 -2.38 2.89
C TYR A 40 -19.59 -2.31 2.41
N ALA A 41 -19.84 -1.88 1.17
CA ALA A 41 -21.17 -1.94 0.57
C ALA A 41 -21.69 -3.39 0.49
N ALA A 42 -20.85 -4.33 0.03
CA ALA A 42 -21.20 -5.74 -0.03
C ALA A 42 -21.46 -6.33 1.37
N MET A 43 -20.68 -5.94 2.38
CA MET A 43 -20.92 -6.34 3.77
C MET A 43 -22.25 -5.81 4.31
N ALA A 44 -22.66 -4.60 3.92
CA ALA A 44 -23.93 -4.02 4.34
C ALA A 44 -25.14 -4.63 3.63
N LEU A 45 -24.98 -5.02 2.35
CA LEU A 45 -26.03 -5.66 1.55
C LEU A 45 -26.18 -7.16 1.86
N ASP A 46 -25.10 -7.81 2.26
CA ASP A 46 -25.07 -9.25 2.56
C ASP A 46 -25.24 -9.51 4.06
N GLY A 47 -26.48 -9.77 4.47
CA GLY A 47 -26.85 -10.10 5.84
C GLY A 47 -26.43 -11.49 6.31
N ARG A 48 -25.68 -12.28 5.51
CA ARG A 48 -25.22 -13.61 5.92
C ARG A 48 -24.21 -13.51 7.05
N VAL A 49 -24.41 -14.33 8.07
CA VAL A 49 -23.52 -14.44 9.22
C VAL A 49 -23.04 -15.88 9.32
N PHE A 50 -21.72 -16.07 9.33
CA PHE A 50 -21.09 -17.37 9.55
C PHE A 50 -20.34 -17.32 10.88
N MET A 51 -20.68 -18.20 11.82
CA MET A 51 -20.04 -18.25 13.15
C MET A 51 -20.06 -16.89 13.88
N GLY A 52 -21.17 -16.14 13.75
CA GLY A 52 -21.33 -14.83 14.38
C GLY A 52 -20.57 -13.68 13.72
N GLN A 53 -19.92 -13.89 12.57
CA GLN A 53 -19.24 -12.82 11.82
C GLN A 53 -19.67 -12.77 10.36
N SER A 54 -19.63 -11.57 9.78
CA SER A 54 -19.86 -11.40 8.35
C SER A 54 -18.70 -12.00 7.54
N PRO A 55 -18.96 -12.75 6.46
CA PRO A 55 -17.93 -13.33 5.61
C PRO A 55 -17.00 -12.27 4.98
N TRP A 56 -17.48 -11.03 4.87
CA TRP A 56 -16.76 -9.91 4.27
C TRP A 56 -15.68 -9.31 5.18
N VAL A 57 -15.71 -9.60 6.48
CA VAL A 57 -14.69 -9.13 7.45
C VAL A 57 -13.30 -9.63 7.06
N LYS A 58 -13.18 -10.85 6.52
CA LYS A 58 -11.91 -11.42 6.08
C LYS A 58 -11.27 -10.61 4.93
N PRO A 59 -11.95 -10.41 3.77
CA PRO A 59 -11.43 -9.56 2.69
C PRO A 59 -11.06 -8.14 3.14
N ILE A 60 -11.87 -7.52 4.01
CA ILE A 60 -11.65 -6.14 4.48
C ILE A 60 -10.32 -6.04 5.24
N LYS A 61 -10.10 -6.91 6.24
CA LYS A 61 -8.84 -6.94 7.00
C LYS A 61 -7.63 -7.15 6.10
N PHE A 62 -7.80 -7.97 5.06
CA PHE A 62 -6.74 -8.25 4.11
C PHE A 62 -6.38 -7.02 3.24
N HIS A 63 -7.40 -6.30 2.75
CA HIS A 63 -7.18 -5.06 2.00
C HIS A 63 -6.49 -3.98 2.84
N TYR A 64 -6.84 -3.86 4.14
CA TYR A 64 -6.13 -2.97 5.05
C TYR A 64 -4.66 -3.33 5.20
N ALA A 65 -4.36 -4.61 5.47
CA ALA A 65 -2.99 -5.08 5.64
C ALA A 65 -2.13 -4.85 4.38
N LEU A 66 -2.66 -5.18 3.19
CA LEU A 66 -1.98 -4.96 1.92
C LEU A 66 -1.76 -3.47 1.62
N SER A 67 -2.78 -2.64 1.85
CA SER A 67 -2.67 -1.19 1.63
C SER A 67 -1.59 -0.59 2.52
N LEU A 68 -1.59 -0.95 3.81
CA LEU A 68 -0.60 -0.49 4.77
C LEU A 68 0.80 -0.97 4.41
N TYR A 69 0.94 -2.22 3.97
CA TYR A 69 2.21 -2.76 3.49
C TYR A 69 2.75 -1.98 2.29
N LEU A 70 1.93 -1.72 1.28
CA LEU A 70 2.33 -0.97 0.09
C LEU A 70 2.63 0.50 0.39
N PHE A 71 1.85 1.14 1.27
CA PHE A 71 2.19 2.49 1.75
C PHE A 71 3.52 2.51 2.48
N SER A 72 3.78 1.49 3.32
CA SER A 72 5.07 1.36 4.00
C SER A 72 6.21 1.21 3.00
N LEU A 73 6.03 0.38 1.97
CA LEU A 73 7.03 0.21 0.91
C LEU A 73 7.25 1.50 0.11
N ALA A 74 6.19 2.22 -0.26
CA ALA A 74 6.29 3.52 -0.94
C ALA A 74 6.99 4.57 -0.07
N PHE A 75 6.72 4.55 1.24
CA PHE A 75 7.39 5.39 2.22
C PHE A 75 8.87 5.04 2.34
N PHE A 76 9.24 3.76 2.44
CA PHE A 76 10.65 3.37 2.52
C PHE A 76 11.39 3.56 1.18
N ALA A 77 10.70 3.50 0.05
CA ALA A 77 11.26 3.72 -1.28
C ALA A 77 11.99 5.07 -1.41
N ARG A 78 11.55 6.09 -0.65
CA ARG A 78 12.17 7.43 -0.66
C ARG A 78 13.58 7.47 -0.07
N TYR A 79 13.93 6.52 0.80
CA TYR A 79 15.25 6.43 1.43
C TYR A 79 16.24 5.61 0.61
N LEU A 80 15.81 4.95 -0.47
CA LEU A 80 16.73 4.27 -1.38
C LEU A 80 17.58 5.26 -2.16
N THR A 81 18.84 4.90 -2.38
CA THR A 81 19.75 5.65 -3.25
C THR A 81 19.21 5.66 -4.69
N PRO A 82 19.45 6.73 -5.47
CA PRO A 82 19.01 6.80 -6.86
C PRO A 82 19.50 5.62 -7.71
N ALA A 83 20.72 5.14 -7.44
CA ALA A 83 21.32 4.00 -8.13
C ALA A 83 20.54 2.70 -7.91
N LEU A 84 20.09 2.42 -6.68
CA LEU A 84 19.29 1.23 -6.41
C LEU A 84 17.88 1.37 -6.97
N ARG A 85 17.28 2.57 -6.90
CA ARG A 85 15.93 2.85 -7.40
C ARG A 85 15.80 2.71 -8.92
N GLN A 86 16.86 3.03 -9.68
CA GLN A 86 16.87 2.86 -11.13
C GLN A 86 17.30 1.45 -11.57
N SER A 87 17.70 0.59 -10.63
CA SER A 87 18.16 -0.76 -10.95
C SER A 87 17.04 -1.65 -11.50
N ARG A 88 17.42 -2.58 -12.38
CA ARG A 88 16.49 -3.60 -12.90
C ARG A 88 15.95 -4.50 -11.79
N LEU A 89 16.77 -4.78 -10.77
CA LEU A 89 16.37 -5.58 -9.61
C LEU A 89 15.24 -4.91 -8.82
N TRP A 90 15.33 -3.60 -8.59
CA TRP A 90 14.25 -2.86 -7.93
C TRP A 90 12.94 -2.93 -8.72
N ARG A 91 13.01 -2.77 -10.05
CA ARG A 91 11.82 -2.88 -10.92
C ARG A 91 11.20 -4.29 -10.89
N VAL A 92 12.03 -5.34 -10.89
CA VAL A 92 11.56 -6.72 -10.80
C VAL A 92 10.93 -6.99 -9.44
N PHE A 93 11.58 -6.56 -8.36
CA PHE A 93 11.05 -6.68 -7.01
C PHE A 93 9.70 -5.97 -6.87
N ALA A 94 9.61 -4.72 -7.32
CA ALA A 94 8.37 -3.95 -7.28
C ALA A 94 7.26 -4.59 -8.11
N GLY A 95 7.59 -5.07 -9.32
CA GLY A 95 6.66 -5.82 -10.15
C GLY A 95 6.17 -7.10 -9.49
N ALA A 96 7.08 -7.89 -8.91
CA ALA A 96 6.75 -9.14 -8.22
C ALA A 96 5.85 -8.91 -7.01
N VAL A 97 6.13 -7.89 -6.20
CA VAL A 97 5.26 -7.49 -5.08
C VAL A 97 3.86 -7.10 -5.58
N CYS A 98 3.77 -6.23 -6.59
CA CYS A 98 2.47 -5.84 -7.14
C CYS A 98 1.69 -7.04 -7.70
N LEU A 99 2.36 -7.96 -8.41
CA LEU A 99 1.73 -9.18 -8.93
C LEU A 99 1.26 -10.10 -7.80
N ALA A 100 2.04 -10.28 -6.74
CA ALA A 100 1.65 -11.08 -5.58
C ALA A 100 0.41 -10.48 -4.91
N VAL A 101 0.37 -9.17 -4.70
CA VAL A 101 -0.78 -8.46 -4.12
C VAL A 101 -2.03 -8.63 -4.99
N LEU A 102 -1.92 -8.47 -6.30
CA LEU A 102 -3.04 -8.67 -7.22
C LEU A 102 -3.53 -10.12 -7.22
N GLY A 103 -2.60 -11.09 -7.26
CA GLY A 103 -2.92 -12.51 -7.20
C GLY A 103 -3.66 -12.87 -5.92
N GLU A 104 -3.25 -12.30 -4.79
CA GLU A 104 -3.88 -12.53 -3.51
C GLU A 104 -5.30 -11.94 -3.43
N VAL A 105 -5.51 -10.72 -3.96
CA VAL A 105 -6.85 -10.12 -4.07
C VAL A 105 -7.75 -10.96 -4.97
N MET A 106 -7.24 -11.38 -6.13
CA MET A 106 -7.98 -12.25 -7.06
C MET A 106 -8.35 -13.58 -6.40
N TRP A 107 -7.40 -14.22 -5.70
CA TRP A 107 -7.64 -15.46 -4.98
C TRP A 107 -8.73 -15.33 -3.91
N LEU A 108 -8.72 -14.24 -3.14
CA LEU A 108 -9.74 -13.94 -2.14
C LEU A 108 -11.13 -13.73 -2.74
N THR A 109 -11.21 -13.18 -3.96
CA THR A 109 -12.48 -13.03 -4.69
C THR A 109 -12.95 -14.31 -5.37
N ALA A 110 -12.02 -15.13 -5.88
CA ALA A 110 -12.34 -16.34 -6.63
C ALA A 110 -12.69 -17.53 -5.72
N ARG A 111 -12.25 -17.51 -4.45
CA ARG A 111 -12.52 -18.60 -3.52
C ARG A 111 -14.03 -18.64 -3.19
N PRO A 112 -14.74 -19.73 -3.55
CA PRO A 112 -16.14 -19.87 -3.18
C PRO A 112 -16.29 -19.86 -1.66
N ARG A 113 -17.26 -19.09 -1.17
CA ARG A 113 -17.56 -18.90 0.26
C ARG A 113 -18.64 -19.83 0.74
#